data_AF-A0ABD0ZAL4-F1
#
_entry.id   AF-A0ABD0ZAL4-F1
#
_cell.length_a   1.000
_cell.length_b   1.000
_cell.length_c   1.000
_cell.angle_alpha   90.00
_cell.angle_beta   90.00
_cell.angle_gamma   90.00
#
_symmetry.space_group_name_H-M   'P 1'
#
loop_
_entity.id
_entity.type
_entity.pdbx_description
1 polymer ?
#
loop_
_entity_poly.entity_id
_entity_poly.type
_entity_poly.pdbx_seq_one_letter_code
_entity_poly.pdbx_strand_id
1 'polypeptide(L)'
;VEDIKNITTLFDLNSSDWSDEVTETIRNFVVDKKIFLLTIYFDGDNLMASYTIPSVQFTDIFYFARLNHNMELTKQNFEYIIIFGNLCDKPEESMIKILENVYAPIVYNTEMWPQSILKCF
;
A
#
# COMPACT_ATOMS: atom_id res chain seq x y z
N VAL A 1 -2.22 9.73 -11.53
CA VAL A 1 -3.55 9.77 -10.89
C VAL A 1 -4.41 8.65 -11.43
N GLU A 2 -4.70 8.62 -12.74
CA GLU A 2 -5.52 7.54 -13.32
C GLU A 2 -4.94 6.15 -13.10
N ASP A 3 -3.63 5.97 -13.26
CA ASP A 3 -2.97 4.70 -12.99
C ASP A 3 -3.17 4.24 -11.53
N ILE A 4 -3.14 5.18 -10.57
CA ILE A 4 -3.38 4.89 -9.15
C ILE A 4 -4.85 4.47 -8.93
N LYS A 5 -5.80 5.16 -9.57
CA LYS A 5 -7.23 4.80 -9.50
C LYS A 5 -7.49 3.39 -10.05
N ASN A 6 -6.87 3.04 -11.17
CA ASN A 6 -7.04 1.73 -11.81
C ASN A 6 -6.41 0.58 -11.01
N ILE A 7 -5.32 0.84 -10.29
CA ILE A 7 -4.66 -0.16 -9.43
C ILE A 7 -5.41 -0.33 -8.11
N THR A 8 -6.03 0.74 -7.60
CA THR A 8 -6.73 0.72 -6.32
C THR A 8 -7.88 -0.27 -6.37
N THR A 9 -7.84 -1.25 -5.48
CA THR A 9 -8.90 -2.26 -5.33
C THR A 9 -9.34 -2.27 -3.87
N LEU A 10 -10.54 -1.74 -3.63
CA LEU A 10 -11.20 -1.74 -2.34
C LEU A 10 -12.52 -2.50 -2.44
N PHE A 11 -12.99 -3.03 -1.31
CA PHE A 11 -14.31 -3.62 -1.23
C PHE A 11 -15.37 -2.57 -1.59
N ASP A 12 -16.29 -2.93 -2.49
CA ASP A 12 -17.40 -2.08 -2.96
C ASP A 12 -17.00 -0.77 -3.67
N LEU A 13 -15.77 -0.67 -4.16
CA LEU A 13 -15.32 0.51 -4.90
C LEU A 13 -15.95 0.61 -6.29
N ASN A 14 -16.66 1.70 -6.53
CA ASN A 14 -17.24 2.05 -7.82
C ASN A 14 -16.56 3.28 -8.44
N SER A 15 -16.70 3.44 -9.76
CA SER A 15 -16.15 4.59 -10.47
C SER A 15 -16.80 5.93 -10.07
N SER A 16 -18.00 5.90 -9.48
CA SER A 16 -18.73 7.07 -8.96
C SER A 16 -18.18 7.60 -7.63
N ASP A 17 -17.41 6.79 -6.89
CA ASP A 17 -17.04 7.12 -5.51
C ASP A 17 -15.82 8.06 -5.44
N TRP A 18 -15.14 8.24 -6.59
CA TRP A 18 -14.00 9.14 -6.72
C TRP A 18 -14.45 10.61 -6.67
N SER A 19 -14.33 11.22 -5.50
CA SER A 19 -14.52 12.66 -5.33
C SER A 19 -13.33 13.48 -5.88
N ASP A 20 -13.58 14.76 -6.14
CA ASP A 20 -12.54 15.72 -6.51
C ASP A 20 -11.48 15.86 -5.40
N GLU A 21 -11.91 15.78 -4.13
CA GLU A 21 -11.03 15.86 -2.96
C GLU A 21 -10.05 14.68 -2.87
N VAL A 22 -10.54 13.45 -3.10
CA VAL A 22 -9.70 12.25 -3.20
C VAL A 22 -8.73 12.38 -4.37
N THR A 23 -9.23 12.84 -5.52
CA THR A 23 -8.42 13.01 -6.73
C THR A 23 -7.29 14.04 -6.52
N GLU A 24 -7.57 15.12 -5.80
CA GLU A 24 -6.58 16.14 -5.47
C GLU A 24 -5.53 15.62 -4.48
N THR A 25 -5.95 14.85 -3.48
CA THR A 25 -5.04 14.17 -2.54
C THR A 25 -4.07 13.23 -3.27
N ILE A 26 -4.58 12.45 -4.23
CA ILE A 26 -3.75 11.59 -5.09
C ILE A 26 -2.79 12.43 -5.95
N ARG A 27 -3.27 13.55 -6.53
CA ARG A 27 -2.43 14.45 -7.31
C ARG A 27 -1.27 15.00 -6.49
N ASN A 28 -1.56 15.44 -5.27
CA ASN A 28 -0.55 15.94 -4.34
C ASN A 28 0.46 14.87 -3.96
N PHE A 29 0.03 13.63 -3.72
CA PHE A 29 0.96 12.51 -3.51
C PHE A 29 1.93 12.30 -4.69
N VAL A 30 1.48 12.46 -5.93
CA VAL A 30 2.35 12.33 -7.11
C VAL A 30 3.37 13.46 -7.20
N VAL A 31 2.93 14.70 -6.94
CA VAL A 31 3.73 15.93 -7.11
C VAL A 31 4.69 16.16 -5.95
N ASP A 32 4.23 16.00 -4.71
CA ASP A 32 5.04 16.25 -3.52
C ASP A 32 5.84 15.01 -3.12
N LYS A 33 7.17 15.12 -3.29
CA LYS A 33 8.14 14.07 -3.01
C LYS A 33 8.34 13.81 -1.51
N LYS A 34 7.82 14.70 -0.65
CA LYS A 34 7.87 14.57 0.81
C LYS A 34 6.75 13.67 1.34
N ILE A 35 5.72 13.40 0.53
CA ILE A 35 4.60 12.55 0.93
C ILE A 35 5.00 11.10 0.69
N PHE A 36 5.18 10.36 1.79
CA PHE A 36 5.68 8.98 1.74
C PHE A 36 4.62 7.91 1.63
N LEU A 37 3.41 8.22 2.11
CA LEU A 37 2.31 7.29 2.18
C LEU A 37 1.07 7.98 1.62
N LEU A 38 0.30 7.22 0.85
CA LEU A 38 -1.06 7.53 0.45
C LEU A 38 -1.90 6.34 0.85
N THR A 39 -2.97 6.58 1.59
CA THR A 39 -3.97 5.57 1.96
C THR A 39 -5.30 5.98 1.34
N ILE A 40 -6.03 5.00 0.82
CA ILE A 40 -7.37 5.16 0.27
C ILE A 40 -8.26 4.15 0.98
N TYR A 41 -9.38 4.61 1.53
CA TYR A 41 -10.25 3.81 2.38
C TYR A 41 -11.65 4.40 2.41
N PHE A 42 -12.63 3.60 2.85
CA PHE A 42 -13.98 4.08 3.12
C PHE A 42 -14.13 4.50 4.58
N ASP A 43 -14.68 5.69 4.81
CA ASP A 43 -15.20 6.11 6.11
C ASP A 43 -16.73 6.22 6.02
N GLY A 44 -17.41 5.19 6.50
CA GLY A 44 -18.82 4.95 6.19
C GLY A 44 -19.01 4.70 4.69
N ASP A 45 -19.86 5.49 4.04
CA ASP A 45 -20.15 5.37 2.59
C ASP A 45 -19.27 6.28 1.73
N ASN A 46 -18.34 7.04 2.34
CA ASN A 46 -17.52 8.02 1.63
C ASN A 46 -16.10 7.50 1.41
N LEU A 47 -15.64 7.57 0.16
CA LEU A 47 -14.25 7.30 -0.17
C LEU A 47 -13.37 8.47 0.30
N MET A 48 -12.35 8.15 1.09
CA MET A 48 -11.38 9.11 1.61
C MET A 48 -9.97 8.74 1.19
N ALA A 49 -9.12 9.76 1.08
CA ALA A 49 -7.69 9.59 0.90
C ALA A 49 -6.93 10.39 1.95
N SER A 50 -5.84 9.82 2.48
CA SER A 50 -5.00 10.44 3.49
C SER A 50 -3.52 10.15 3.22
N TYR A 51 -2.63 10.92 3.87
CA TYR A 51 -1.19 10.67 3.85
C TYR A 51 -0.69 9.85 5.05
N THR A 52 -1.61 9.40 5.89
CA THR A 52 -1.34 8.59 7.08
C THR A 52 -2.27 7.39 7.12
N ILE A 53 -1.95 6.42 7.96
CA ILE A 53 -2.91 5.36 8.29
C ILE A 53 -4.06 6.01 9.09
N PRO A 54 -5.32 5.80 8.70
CA PRO A 54 -6.46 6.32 9.43
C PRO A 54 -6.60 5.66 10.80
N SER A 55 -7.09 6.42 11.78
CA SER A 55 -7.43 5.91 13.11
C SER A 55 -8.89 5.44 13.23
N VAL A 56 -9.67 5.58 12.15
CA VAL A 56 -11.06 5.11 12.09
C VAL A 56 -11.12 3.59 11.87
N GLN A 57 -12.27 2.97 12.15
CA GLN A 57 -12.49 1.59 11.76
C GLN A 57 -12.66 1.51 10.24
N PHE A 58 -11.90 0.62 9.61
CA PHE A 58 -11.95 0.36 8.18
C PHE A 58 -12.10 -1.13 7.93
N THR A 59 -12.82 -1.49 6.87
CA THR A 59 -12.89 -2.88 6.39
C THR A 59 -11.60 -3.25 5.68
N ASP A 60 -11.17 -2.37 4.79
CA ASP A 60 -9.93 -2.48 4.05
C ASP A 60 -9.35 -1.10 3.67
N ILE A 61 -8.04 -1.04 3.54
CA ILE A 61 -7.29 0.13 3.09
C ILE A 61 -6.41 -0.29 1.94
N PHE A 62 -6.39 0.50 0.88
CA PHE A 62 -5.39 0.40 -0.17
C PHE A 62 -4.31 1.46 0.06
N TYR A 63 -3.06 1.04 0.21
CA TYR A 63 -1.95 1.96 0.47
C TYR A 63 -0.98 1.99 -0.71
N PHE A 64 -0.34 3.14 -0.90
CA PHE A 64 0.83 3.35 -1.75
C PHE A 64 1.91 4.00 -0.91
N ALA A 65 3.05 3.33 -0.74
CA ALA A 65 4.19 3.82 0.01
C ALA A 65 5.42 3.98 -0.90
N ARG A 66 6.15 5.08 -0.71
CA ARG A 66 7.41 5.34 -1.43
C ARG A 66 8.56 4.56 -0.78
N LEU A 67 9.29 3.78 -1.57
CA LEU A 67 10.50 3.09 -1.16
C LEU A 67 11.69 4.04 -1.01
N ASN A 68 11.76 5.08 -1.86
CA ASN A 68 12.85 6.05 -1.89
C ASN A 68 12.35 7.48 -1.64
N HIS A 69 13.02 8.21 -0.75
CA HIS A 69 12.71 9.59 -0.44
C HIS A 69 13.17 10.55 -1.56
N ASN A 70 12.45 11.66 -1.74
CA ASN A 70 12.83 12.77 -2.62
C ASN A 70 12.98 12.46 -4.12
N MET A 71 12.52 11.29 -4.59
CA MET A 71 12.52 10.93 -6.00
C MET A 71 11.21 11.37 -6.68
N GLU A 72 11.32 11.93 -7.89
CA GLU A 72 10.12 12.30 -8.66
C GLU A 72 9.36 11.04 -9.06
N LEU A 73 8.03 11.05 -8.94
CA LEU A 73 7.21 9.95 -9.43
C LEU A 73 6.91 10.18 -10.91
N THR A 74 7.42 9.29 -11.75
CA THR A 74 7.17 9.26 -13.19
C THR A 74 6.55 7.92 -13.57
N LYS A 75 5.90 7.85 -14.73
CA LYS A 75 5.28 6.59 -15.19
C LYS A 75 6.29 5.44 -15.33
N GLN A 76 7.53 5.76 -15.68
CA GLN A 76 8.58 4.77 -15.90
C GLN A 76 9.16 4.21 -14.60
N ASN A 77 9.10 4.97 -13.50
CA ASN A 77 9.71 4.56 -12.24
C ASN A 77 8.69 4.10 -11.19
N PHE A 78 7.39 4.21 -11.47
CA PHE A 78 6.31 3.89 -10.53
C PHE A 78 6.49 2.52 -9.86
N GLU A 79 6.74 1.47 -10.64
CA GLU A 79 6.91 0.09 -10.16
C GLU A 79 8.16 -0.12 -9.29
N TYR A 80 9.19 0.71 -9.47
CA TYR A 80 10.45 0.60 -8.73
C TYR A 80 10.48 1.43 -7.46
N ILE A 81 9.62 2.46 -7.38
CA ILE A 81 9.66 3.42 -6.27
C ILE A 81 8.43 3.36 -5.37
N ILE A 82 7.34 2.75 -5.83
CA ILE A 82 6.12 2.60 -5.05
C ILE A 82 5.91 1.12 -4.73
N ILE A 83 5.74 0.82 -3.44
CA ILE A 83 5.10 -0.42 -2.99
C ILE A 83 3.64 -0.10 -2.68
N PHE A 84 2.73 -0.97 -3.08
CA PHE A 84 1.31 -0.82 -2.80
C PHE A 84 0.69 -2.14 -2.41
N GLY A 85 -0.44 -2.07 -1.72
CA GLY A 85 -1.13 -3.25 -1.24
C GLY A 85 -2.42 -2.90 -0.51
N ASN A 86 -3.14 -3.94 -0.12
CA ASN A 86 -4.35 -3.83 0.68
C ASN A 86 -4.05 -4.29 2.12
N LEU A 87 -4.62 -3.59 3.10
CA LEU A 87 -4.63 -3.95 4.52
C LEU A 87 -6.08 -4.19 4.96
N CYS A 88 -6.36 -5.35 5.57
CA CYS A 88 -7.67 -5.67 6.11
C CYS A 88 -7.88 -5.14 7.54
N ASP A 89 -9.12 -5.24 8.02
CA ASP A 89 -9.64 -4.87 9.36
C ASP A 89 -8.71 -5.23 10.54
N LYS A 90 -7.95 -6.32 10.42
CA LYS A 90 -6.98 -6.81 11.40
C LYS A 90 -5.58 -6.77 10.81
N PRO A 91 -4.87 -5.63 10.92
CA PRO A 91 -3.53 -5.49 10.35
C PRO A 91 -2.54 -6.45 11.01
N GLU A 92 -2.67 -6.75 12.31
CA GLU A 92 -1.77 -7.66 13.02
C GLU A 92 -1.92 -9.10 12.50
N GLU A 93 -3.16 -9.56 12.33
CA GLU A 93 -3.45 -10.90 11.81
C GLU A 93 -2.99 -11.02 10.35
N SER A 94 -3.21 -9.97 9.55
CA SER A 94 -2.77 -9.91 8.16
C SER A 94 -1.25 -9.97 8.03
N MET A 95 -0.53 -9.22 8.88
CA MET A 95 0.93 -9.23 8.90
C MET A 95 1.48 -10.63 9.25
N ILE A 96 0.96 -11.26 10.30
CA ILE A 96 1.40 -12.59 10.71
C ILE A 96 1.13 -13.60 9.59
N LYS A 97 -0.05 -13.58 8.97
CA LYS A 97 -0.38 -14.48 7.85
C LYS A 97 0.54 -14.29 6.65
N ILE A 98 0.93 -13.06 6.33
CA ILE A 98 1.87 -12.78 5.24
C ILE A 98 3.25 -13.36 5.57
N LEU A 99 3.73 -13.17 6.80
CA LEU A 99 5.00 -13.73 7.24
C LEU A 99 5.00 -15.26 7.19
N GLU A 100 3.95 -15.90 7.70
CA GLU A 100 3.84 -17.36 7.76
C GLU A 100 3.60 -18.01 6.39
N ASN A 101 2.70 -17.46 5.57
CA ASN A 101 2.25 -18.13 4.35
C ASN A 101 3.01 -17.71 3.09
N VAL A 102 3.59 -16.51 3.07
CA VAL A 102 4.34 -15.99 1.91
C VAL A 102 5.83 -16.02 2.15
N TYR A 103 6.30 -15.38 3.23
CA TYR A 103 7.74 -15.24 3.46
C TYR A 103 8.37 -16.52 4.01
N ALA A 104 7.75 -17.22 4.96
CA ALA A 104 8.36 -18.41 5.57
C ALA A 104 8.71 -19.48 4.52
N PRO A 105 7.84 -19.86 3.56
CA PRO A 105 8.22 -20.81 2.52
C PRO A 105 9.37 -20.34 1.63
N ILE A 106 9.45 -19.03 1.32
CA ILE A 106 10.56 -18.46 0.54
C ILE A 106 11.87 -18.57 1.32
N VAL A 107 11.83 -18.25 2.62
CA VAL A 107 13.00 -18.32 3.51
C VAL A 107 13.45 -19.77 3.71
N TYR A 108 12.54 -20.71 3.93
CA TYR A 108 12.88 -22.12 4.16
C TYR A 108 13.32 -22.87 2.90
N ASN A 109 12.81 -22.50 1.72
CA ASN A 109 13.14 -23.19 0.46
C ASN A 109 14.31 -22.58 -0.32
N THR A 110 14.89 -21.46 0.13
CA THR A 110 16.03 -20.87 -0.59
C THR A 110 17.35 -21.46 -0.13
N GLU A 111 18.09 -22.01 -1.09
CA GLU A 111 19.45 -22.55 -0.89
C GLU A 111 20.52 -21.45 -0.79
N MET A 112 20.13 -20.18 -0.95
CA MET A 112 21.05 -19.04 -1.02
C MET A 112 21.47 -18.50 0.35
N TRP A 113 20.87 -18.97 1.45
CA TRP A 113 21.26 -18.50 2.78
C TRP A 113 22.62 -19.08 3.20
N PRO A 114 23.54 -18.26 3.72
CA PRO A 114 24.69 -18.75 4.45
C PRO A 114 24.26 -19.64 5.63
N GLN A 115 24.97 -20.73 5.88
CA GLN A 115 24.66 -21.66 6.98
C GLN A 115 24.59 -21.00 8.37
N SER A 116 25.23 -19.84 8.56
CA SER A 116 25.15 -19.07 9.80
C SER A 116 23.77 -18.47 10.04
N ILE A 117 23.04 -18.08 8.99
CA ILE A 117 21.73 -17.45 9.08
C ILE A 117 20.62 -18.51 9.23
N LEU A 118 20.77 -19.66 8.57
CA LEU A 118 19.84 -20.80 8.72
C LEU A 118 19.75 -21.32 10.16
N LYS A 119 20.77 -21.08 11.00
CA LYS A 119 20.77 -21.47 12.42
C LYS A 119 20.07 -20.47 13.35
N CYS A 120 19.69 -19.29 12.84
CA CYS A 120 19.02 -18.25 13.62
C CYS A 120 17.48 -18.26 13.46
N PHE A 121 16.98 -19.01 12.48
CA PHE A 121 15.56 -19.31 12.29
C PHE A 121 15.22 -20.66 12.91
#